data_AF-A0A1F5L0Q2-F1
#
_entry.id   AF-A0A1F5L0Q2-F1
#
_cell.length_a   1.000
_cell.length_b   1.000
_cell.length_c   1.000
_cell.angle_alpha   90.00
_cell.angle_beta   90.00
_cell.angle_gamma   90.00
#
_symmetry.space_group_name_H-M   'P 1'
#
loop_
_entity.id
_entity.type
_entity.pdbx_description
1 polymer ?
#
loop_
_entity_poly.entity_id
_entity_poly.type
_entity_poly.pdbx_seq_one_letter_code
_entity_poly.pdbx_strand_id
1 'polypeptide(L)'
;MAQNDLLYAGVMESITSLRGFSAGYIPFRAQHQILQVIQRQLEIHAFRFIQEWHLAESLAAGWTCPEALELHKVFRFFRAHREKVKDECYQLTLRALTRWRGVITSIRHAAVHRIPQDRKSLLKLIRAAIKFSKCTVGLEDSESLCRLQALVKKVLSEFDQLTTQLKQKATLQISLCEARPRHLSQRLILLPEA
;
A
#
# COMPACT_ATOMS: atom_id res chain seq x y z
N MET A 1 -26.29 -31.51 22.22
CA MET A 1 -25.96 -30.37 21.33
C MET A 1 -24.46 -30.25 21.33
N ALA A 2 -23.85 -30.60 20.20
CA ALA A 2 -22.74 -31.54 20.16
C ALA A 2 -21.44 -30.86 19.72
N GLN A 3 -20.34 -31.35 20.30
CA GLN A 3 -18.92 -31.09 20.07
C GLN A 3 -18.49 -30.84 18.59
N ASN A 4 -19.29 -31.29 17.63
CA ASN A 4 -19.10 -31.03 16.20
C ASN A 4 -19.31 -29.54 15.82
N ASP A 5 -20.25 -28.82 16.42
CA ASP A 5 -20.50 -27.41 16.07
C ASP A 5 -19.30 -26.50 16.43
N LEU A 6 -18.58 -26.85 17.50
CA LEU A 6 -17.37 -26.15 17.96
C LEU A 6 -16.15 -26.43 17.07
N LEU A 7 -15.99 -27.68 16.61
CA LEU A 7 -14.92 -28.07 15.68
C LEU A 7 -15.11 -27.38 14.31
N TYR A 8 -16.35 -27.28 13.83
CA TYR A 8 -16.66 -26.65 12.55
C TYR A 8 -16.51 -25.12 12.60
N ALA A 9 -16.90 -24.47 13.70
CA ALA A 9 -16.66 -23.03 13.90
C ALA A 9 -15.16 -22.67 13.85
N GLY A 10 -14.29 -23.49 14.46
CA GLY A 10 -12.83 -23.28 14.43
C GLY A 10 -12.21 -23.47 13.04
N VAL A 11 -12.73 -24.40 12.23
CA VAL A 11 -12.32 -24.58 10.82
C VAL A 11 -12.76 -23.38 9.97
N MET A 12 -13.95 -22.82 10.23
CA MET A 12 -14.47 -21.63 9.54
C MET A 12 -13.66 -20.38 9.84
N GLU A 13 -13.23 -20.20 11.10
CA GLU A 13 -12.32 -19.12 11.49
C GLU A 13 -10.94 -19.28 10.82
N SER A 14 -10.47 -20.52 10.67
CA SER A 14 -9.20 -20.85 10.01
C SER A 14 -9.20 -20.57 8.51
N ILE A 15 -10.29 -20.91 7.80
CA ILE A 15 -10.44 -20.67 6.34
C ILE A 15 -10.60 -19.17 6.05
N THR A 16 -11.31 -18.44 6.90
CA THR A 16 -11.46 -16.98 6.75
C THR A 16 -10.21 -16.21 7.19
N SER A 17 -9.36 -16.82 8.02
CA SER A 17 -8.03 -16.34 8.45
C SER A 17 -6.92 -16.55 7.40
N LEU A 18 -7.12 -17.44 6.41
CA LEU A 18 -6.15 -17.66 5.34
C LEU A 18 -5.84 -16.34 4.60
N ARG A 19 -4.55 -16.01 4.49
CA ARG A 19 -4.05 -14.74 3.92
C ARG A 19 -4.59 -14.39 2.52
N GLY A 20 -5.10 -15.37 1.75
CA GLY A 20 -5.72 -15.14 0.45
C GLY A 20 -7.15 -14.59 0.51
N PHE A 21 -7.83 -14.66 1.67
CA PHE A 21 -9.24 -14.26 1.87
C PHE A 21 -9.43 -13.14 2.90
N SER A 22 -8.34 -12.54 3.39
CA SER A 22 -8.44 -11.39 4.30
C SER A 22 -8.73 -10.11 3.51
N ALA A 23 -9.73 -9.36 3.97
CA ALA A 23 -10.08 -8.08 3.38
C ALA A 23 -8.86 -7.13 3.45
N GLY A 24 -8.46 -6.56 2.32
CA GLY A 24 -7.29 -5.70 2.22
C GLY A 24 -5.94 -6.40 2.03
N TYR A 25 -5.90 -7.67 1.63
CA TYR A 25 -4.66 -8.30 1.16
C TYR A 25 -4.21 -7.68 -0.17
N ILE A 26 -2.92 -7.30 -0.24
CA ILE A 26 -2.26 -6.91 -1.49
C ILE A 26 -1.16 -7.95 -1.73
N PRO A 27 -1.10 -8.58 -2.91
CA PRO A 27 -0.02 -9.51 -3.23
C PRO A 27 1.35 -8.87 -3.03
N PHE A 28 2.27 -9.58 -2.38
CA PHE A 28 3.60 -9.05 -2.03
C PHE A 28 4.34 -8.45 -3.25
N ARG A 29 4.27 -9.13 -4.40
CA ARG A 29 4.86 -8.64 -5.65
C ARG A 29 4.28 -7.29 -6.08
N ALA A 30 2.96 -7.13 -5.97
CA ALA A 30 2.29 -5.87 -6.30
C ALA A 30 2.67 -4.75 -5.32
N GLN A 31 2.77 -5.05 -4.02
CA GLN A 31 3.27 -4.09 -3.02
C GLN A 31 4.67 -3.57 -3.40
N HIS A 32 5.58 -4.48 -3.74
CA HIS A 32 6.95 -4.13 -4.10
C HIS A 32 7.01 -3.30 -5.38
N GLN A 33 6.26 -3.66 -6.43
CA GLN A 33 6.17 -2.88 -7.66
C GLN A 33 5.65 -1.47 -7.41
N ILE A 34 4.60 -1.32 -6.59
CA ILE A 34 4.06 -0.01 -6.20
C ILE A 34 5.13 0.80 -5.48
N LEU A 35 5.84 0.22 -4.52
CA LEU A 35 6.90 0.90 -3.78
C LEU A 35 8.07 1.34 -4.68
N GLN A 36 8.47 0.52 -5.64
CA GLN A 36 9.51 0.87 -6.62
C GLN A 36 9.09 2.05 -7.50
N VAL A 37 7.85 2.06 -8.00
CA VAL A 37 7.32 3.17 -8.79
C VAL A 37 7.31 4.45 -7.96
N ILE A 38 6.84 4.38 -6.71
CA ILE A 38 6.82 5.54 -5.81
C ILE A 38 8.24 6.04 -5.53
N GLN A 39 9.17 5.15 -5.20
CA GLN A 39 10.57 5.52 -4.94
C GLN A 39 11.16 6.27 -6.14
N ARG A 40 11.03 5.71 -7.35
CA ARG A 40 11.58 6.30 -8.58
C ARG A 40 11.01 7.69 -8.85
N GLN A 41 9.69 7.86 -8.72
CA GLN A 41 9.05 9.16 -8.92
C GLN A 41 9.53 10.19 -7.90
N LEU A 42 9.68 9.80 -6.64
CA LEU A 42 10.20 10.70 -5.61
C LEU A 42 11.65 11.09 -5.86
N GLU A 43 12.49 10.17 -6.35
CA GLU A 43 13.88 10.44 -6.72
C GLU A 43 13.94 11.45 -7.87
N ILE A 44 13.10 11.29 -8.91
CA ILE A 44 12.99 12.24 -10.03
C ILE A 44 12.54 13.63 -9.53
N HIS A 45 11.49 13.69 -8.72
CA HIS A 45 10.94 14.97 -8.25
C HIS A 45 11.90 15.70 -7.30
N ALA A 46 12.54 14.96 -6.40
CA ALA A 46 13.56 15.51 -5.51
C ALA A 46 14.79 16.00 -6.30
N PHE A 47 15.19 15.26 -7.34
CA PHE A 47 16.29 15.65 -8.22
C PHE A 47 15.99 16.95 -8.96
N ARG A 48 14.81 17.08 -9.58
CA ARG A 48 14.39 18.32 -10.27
C ARG A 48 14.41 19.53 -9.32
N PHE A 49 13.83 19.36 -8.13
CA PHE A 49 13.84 20.42 -7.11
C PHE A 49 15.27 20.79 -6.67
N ILE A 50 16.16 19.81 -6.52
CA ILE A 50 17.55 20.09 -6.17
C ILE A 50 18.30 20.78 -7.31
N GLN A 51 18.03 20.42 -8.57
CA GLN A 51 18.62 21.08 -9.73
C GLN A 51 18.17 22.54 -9.85
N GLU A 52 16.94 22.85 -9.48
CA GLU A 52 16.40 24.21 -9.47
C GLU A 52 17.08 25.10 -8.41
N TRP A 53 17.24 24.58 -7.19
CA TRP A 53 17.65 25.40 -6.03
C TRP A 53 19.11 25.24 -5.59
N HIS A 54 19.77 24.13 -5.95
CA HIS A 54 21.11 23.74 -5.47
C HIS A 54 21.94 23.07 -6.57
N LEU A 55 21.94 23.65 -7.78
CA LEU A 55 22.63 23.06 -8.93
C LEU A 55 24.11 22.79 -8.65
N ALA A 56 24.85 23.78 -8.17
CA ALA A 56 26.29 23.66 -7.92
C ALA A 56 26.61 22.59 -6.86
N GLU A 57 25.84 22.55 -5.78
CA GLU A 57 25.99 21.59 -4.68
C GLU A 57 25.61 20.17 -5.12
N SER A 58 24.61 20.03 -5.99
CA SER A 58 24.21 18.73 -6.53
C SER A 58 25.31 18.13 -7.41
N LEU A 59 25.97 18.96 -8.23
CA LEU A 59 27.11 18.54 -9.04
C LEU A 59 28.31 18.18 -8.17
N ALA A 60 28.60 18.98 -7.14
CA ALA A 60 29.67 18.68 -6.17
C ALA A 60 29.40 17.39 -5.38
N ALA A 61 28.14 17.04 -5.15
CA ALA A 61 27.73 15.78 -4.53
C ALA A 61 27.74 14.57 -5.49
N GLY A 62 28.06 14.79 -6.78
CA GLY A 62 28.06 13.74 -7.81
C GLY A 62 26.67 13.28 -8.23
N TRP A 63 25.62 14.09 -7.98
CA TRP A 63 24.26 13.77 -8.36
C TRP A 63 24.01 14.20 -9.80
N THR A 64 24.36 13.31 -10.73
CA THR A 64 24.16 13.51 -12.18
C THR A 64 22.81 12.96 -12.68
N CYS A 65 22.17 12.09 -11.90
CA CYS A 65 20.87 11.51 -12.22
C CYS A 65 19.99 11.33 -10.96
N PRO A 66 18.66 11.17 -11.13
CA PRO A 66 17.74 10.91 -10.03
C PRO A 66 18.12 9.73 -9.14
N GLU A 67 18.60 8.64 -9.72
CA GLU A 67 18.93 7.41 -9.03
C GLU A 67 20.14 7.58 -8.09
N ALA A 68 21.07 8.48 -8.42
CA ALA A 68 22.27 8.77 -7.62
C ALA A 68 21.97 9.58 -6.33
N LEU A 69 20.84 10.27 -6.31
CA LEU A 69 20.40 11.17 -5.25
C LEU A 69 20.19 10.47 -3.90
N GLU A 70 19.67 9.25 -3.95
CA GLU A 70 19.22 8.44 -2.83
C GLU A 70 18.34 9.19 -1.80
N LEU A 71 17.01 8.93 -1.76
CA LEU A 71 16.05 9.67 -0.91
C LEU A 71 16.45 9.93 0.55
N HIS A 72 17.21 9.03 1.18
CA HIS A 72 17.66 9.21 2.56
C HIS A 72 18.76 10.27 2.71
N LYS A 73 19.56 10.52 1.66
CA LYS A 73 20.60 11.56 1.61
C LYS A 73 20.03 12.94 1.34
N VAL A 74 18.92 13.03 0.59
CA VAL A 74 18.22 14.28 0.24
C VAL A 74 17.95 15.18 1.44
N PHE A 75 17.38 14.63 2.51
CA PHE A 75 17.07 15.43 3.70
C PHE A 75 18.31 15.91 4.45
N ARG A 76 19.41 15.15 4.38
CA ARG A 76 20.70 15.58 4.95
C ARG A 76 21.28 16.71 4.11
N PHE A 77 21.20 16.60 2.78
CA PHE A 77 21.64 17.62 1.84
C PHE A 77 20.88 18.93 2.03
N PHE A 78 19.55 18.89 2.10
CA PHE A 78 18.76 20.09 2.35
C PHE A 78 19.08 20.76 3.68
N ARG A 79 19.39 19.99 4.72
CA ARG A 79 19.81 20.55 6.01
C ARG A 79 21.16 21.27 5.89
N ALA A 80 22.12 20.67 5.18
CA ALA A 80 23.46 21.23 5.02
C ALA A 80 23.47 22.52 4.18
N HIS A 81 22.59 22.62 3.18
CA HIS A 81 22.54 23.74 2.25
C HIS A 81 21.38 24.70 2.48
N ARG A 82 20.66 24.56 3.60
CA ARG A 82 19.45 25.34 3.90
C ARG A 82 19.66 26.85 3.80
N GLU A 83 20.79 27.35 4.27
CA GLU A 83 21.06 28.79 4.39
C GLU A 83 21.55 29.44 3.09
N LYS A 84 21.89 28.62 2.08
CA LYS A 84 22.37 29.10 0.78
C LYS A 84 21.28 29.76 -0.07
N VAL A 85 20.03 29.38 0.16
CA VAL A 85 18.88 29.90 -0.57
C VAL A 85 18.00 30.69 0.39
N LYS A 86 17.92 32.02 0.19
CA LYS A 86 17.09 32.91 1.03
C LYS A 86 15.66 33.09 0.52
N ASP A 87 15.34 32.51 -0.63
CA ASP A 87 14.01 32.59 -1.23
C ASP A 87 12.91 32.05 -0.30
N GLU A 88 11.83 32.81 -0.17
CA GLU A 88 10.74 32.50 0.76
C GLU A 88 9.97 31.23 0.33
N CYS A 89 9.71 31.06 -0.97
CA CYS A 89 9.04 29.90 -1.52
C CYS A 89 9.85 28.62 -1.24
N TYR A 90 11.16 28.69 -1.45
CA TYR A 90 12.08 27.59 -1.09
C TYR A 90 12.03 27.27 0.41
N GLN A 91 12.11 28.27 1.28
CA GLN A 91 12.11 28.04 2.74
C GLN A 91 10.77 27.46 3.23
N LEU A 92 9.65 27.91 2.69
CA LEU A 92 8.32 27.36 2.99
C LEU A 92 8.21 25.91 2.52
N THR A 93 8.64 25.65 1.29
CA THR A 93 8.67 24.30 0.71
C THR A 93 9.52 23.36 1.57
N LEU A 94 10.73 23.78 1.93
CA LEU A 94 11.63 22.97 2.72
C LEU A 94 11.05 22.63 4.11
N ARG A 95 10.41 23.60 4.77
CA ARG A 95 9.69 23.35 6.04
C ARG A 95 8.59 22.31 5.86
N ALA A 96 7.85 22.34 4.76
CA ALA A 96 6.83 21.34 4.47
C ALA A 96 7.46 19.95 4.25
N LEU A 97 8.53 19.86 3.45
CA LEU A 97 9.22 18.61 3.14
C LEU A 97 9.76 17.90 4.39
N THR A 98 10.33 18.65 5.34
CA THR A 98 10.90 18.06 6.57
C THR A 98 9.88 17.30 7.42
N ARG A 99 8.58 17.66 7.35
CA ARG A 99 7.49 16.94 8.04
C ARG A 99 7.30 15.51 7.52
N TRP A 100 7.70 15.25 6.28
CA TRP A 100 7.55 13.93 5.64
C TRP A 100 8.83 13.11 5.65
N ARG A 101 9.94 13.65 6.19
CA ARG A 101 11.25 12.99 6.20
C ARG A 101 11.20 11.52 6.62
N GLY A 102 10.55 11.22 7.75
CA GLY A 102 10.45 9.85 8.26
C GLY A 102 9.74 8.91 7.28
N VAL A 103 8.61 9.36 6.72
CA VAL A 103 7.78 8.56 5.81
C VAL A 103 8.44 8.38 4.45
N ILE A 104 9.08 9.43 3.91
CA ILE A 104 9.79 9.35 2.62
C ILE A 104 11.02 8.45 2.72
N THR A 105 11.76 8.55 3.82
CA THR A 105 12.91 7.65 4.08
C THR A 105 12.44 6.20 4.22
N SER A 106 11.29 5.96 4.87
CA SER A 106 10.73 4.61 5.00
C SER A 106 10.27 4.01 3.67
N ILE A 107 9.88 4.82 2.67
CA ILE A 107 9.53 4.31 1.33
C ILE A 107 10.73 3.61 0.69
N ARG A 108 11.90 4.25 0.70
CA ARG A 108 13.14 3.64 0.17
C ARG A 108 13.50 2.38 0.94
N HIS A 109 13.46 2.45 2.27
CA HIS A 109 13.76 1.28 3.10
C HIS A 109 12.81 0.10 2.80
N ALA A 110 11.51 0.36 2.69
CA ALA A 110 10.51 -0.64 2.35
C ALA A 110 10.68 -1.20 0.93
N ALA A 111 11.01 -0.35 -0.05
CA ALA A 111 11.26 -0.77 -1.42
C ALA A 111 12.53 -1.65 -1.52
N VAL A 112 13.67 -1.16 -1.01
CA VAL A 112 14.98 -1.83 -1.12
C VAL A 112 15.00 -3.15 -0.37
N HIS A 113 14.53 -3.18 0.88
CA HIS A 113 14.53 -4.39 1.70
C HIS A 113 13.27 -5.23 1.54
N ARG A 114 12.40 -4.89 0.57
CA ARG A 114 11.16 -5.60 0.24
C ARG A 114 10.30 -5.86 1.48
N ILE A 115 10.11 -4.83 2.31
CA ILE A 115 9.37 -4.95 3.57
C ILE A 115 7.88 -5.01 3.27
N PRO A 116 7.17 -6.09 3.67
CA PRO A 116 5.73 -6.20 3.49
C PRO A 116 4.99 -5.01 4.11
N GLN A 117 4.01 -4.49 3.38
CA GLN A 117 3.15 -3.39 3.82
C GLN A 117 1.70 -3.89 3.92
N ASP A 118 1.04 -3.56 5.02
CA ASP A 118 -0.42 -3.65 5.05
C ASP A 118 -1.05 -2.55 4.19
N ARG A 119 -2.34 -2.71 3.86
CA ARG A 119 -3.10 -1.75 3.05
C ARG A 119 -3.06 -0.32 3.58
N LYS A 120 -3.23 -0.13 4.89
CA LYS A 120 -3.27 1.22 5.51
C LYS A 120 -1.89 1.87 5.39
N SER A 121 -0.83 1.10 5.68
CA SER A 121 0.56 1.53 5.56
C SER A 121 0.90 1.91 4.13
N LEU A 122 0.58 1.07 3.14
CA LEU A 122 0.85 1.37 1.72
C LEU A 122 0.11 2.64 1.26
N LEU A 123 -1.16 2.80 1.61
CA LEU A 123 -1.92 4.02 1.27
C LEU A 123 -1.36 5.27 1.95
N LYS A 124 -0.83 5.14 3.19
CA LYS A 124 -0.15 6.24 3.88
C LYS A 124 1.14 6.64 3.16
N LEU A 125 1.93 5.67 2.71
CA LEU A 125 3.15 5.92 1.92
C LEU A 125 2.82 6.64 0.61
N ILE A 126 1.81 6.18 -0.14
CA ILE A 126 1.37 6.83 -1.38
C ILE A 126 0.92 8.27 -1.13
N ARG A 127 0.13 8.53 -0.08
CA ARG A 127 -0.32 9.90 0.25
C ARG A 127 0.85 10.82 0.60
N ALA A 128 1.83 10.33 1.35
CA ALA A 128 3.01 11.10 1.68
C ALA A 128 3.84 11.42 0.41
N ALA A 129 3.97 10.46 -0.49
CA ALA A 129 4.67 10.65 -1.75
C ALA A 129 4.01 11.70 -2.65
N ILE A 130 2.67 11.71 -2.74
CA ILE A 130 1.92 12.74 -3.48
C ILE A 130 2.15 14.12 -2.85
N LYS A 131 2.04 14.23 -1.52
CA LYS A 131 2.26 15.51 -0.82
C LYS A 131 3.68 16.03 -1.06
N PHE A 132 4.68 15.16 -0.95
CA PHE A 132 6.06 15.50 -1.25
C PHE A 132 6.20 16.01 -2.69
N SER A 133 5.67 15.26 -3.66
CA SER A 133 5.78 15.62 -5.09
C SER A 133 5.10 16.95 -5.42
N LYS A 134 3.92 17.20 -4.87
CA LYS A 134 3.22 18.49 -5.04
C LYS A 134 4.03 19.66 -4.51
N CYS A 135 4.81 19.45 -3.45
CA CYS A 135 5.67 20.48 -2.90
C CYS A 135 6.96 20.67 -3.70
N THR A 136 7.50 19.64 -4.35
CA THR A 136 8.79 19.73 -5.06
C THR A 136 8.67 20.15 -6.52
N VAL A 137 7.66 19.67 -7.25
CA VAL A 137 7.53 19.85 -8.70
C VAL A 137 6.17 20.41 -9.13
N GLY A 138 5.30 20.73 -8.18
CA GLY A 138 3.96 21.23 -8.46
C GLY A 138 2.94 20.14 -8.81
N LEU A 139 1.75 20.58 -9.25
CA LEU A 139 0.58 19.71 -9.40
C LEU A 139 0.67 18.81 -10.63
N GLU A 140 1.09 19.34 -11.77
CA GLU A 140 1.11 18.65 -13.07
C GLU A 140 2.04 17.44 -13.05
N ASP A 141 3.27 17.61 -12.56
CA ASP A 141 4.25 16.52 -12.45
C ASP A 141 3.85 15.47 -11.39
N SER A 142 2.96 15.82 -10.44
CA SER A 142 2.48 14.89 -9.41
C SER A 142 1.33 13.97 -9.88
N GLU A 143 0.81 14.17 -11.11
CA GLU A 143 -0.38 13.48 -11.60
C GLU A 143 -0.17 11.97 -11.70
N SER A 144 1.03 11.53 -12.06
CA SER A 144 1.39 10.10 -12.16
C SER A 144 1.15 9.34 -10.84
N LEU A 145 1.51 9.95 -9.71
CA LEU A 145 1.28 9.38 -8.37
C LEU A 145 -0.20 9.47 -7.95
N CYS A 146 -0.91 10.51 -8.38
CA CYS A 146 -2.37 10.61 -8.18
C CYS A 146 -3.10 9.48 -8.93
N ARG A 147 -2.74 9.23 -10.19
CA ARG A 147 -3.27 8.13 -11.01
C ARG A 147 -2.94 6.77 -10.39
N LEU A 148 -1.70 6.58 -9.91
CA LEU A 148 -1.31 5.37 -9.18
C LEU A 148 -2.18 5.16 -7.93
N GLN A 149 -2.42 6.21 -7.14
CA GLN A 149 -3.29 6.10 -5.96
C GLN A 149 -4.72 5.70 -6.35
N ALA A 150 -5.28 6.31 -7.39
CA ALA A 150 -6.62 6.00 -7.86
C ALA A 150 -6.71 4.54 -8.32
N LEU A 151 -5.73 4.06 -9.09
CA LEU A 151 -5.63 2.67 -9.52
C LEU A 151 -5.57 1.71 -8.33
N VAL A 152 -4.66 1.96 -7.38
CA VAL A 152 -4.51 1.12 -6.18
C VAL A 152 -5.80 1.07 -5.37
N LYS A 153 -6.48 2.21 -5.18
CA LYS A 153 -7.76 2.26 -4.47
C LYS A 153 -8.86 1.49 -5.20
N LYS A 154 -8.95 1.64 -6.53
CA LYS A 154 -9.93 0.94 -7.37
C LYS A 154 -9.74 -0.58 -7.29
N VAL A 155 -8.52 -1.05 -7.52
CA VAL A 155 -8.18 -2.48 -7.44
C VAL A 155 -8.48 -3.03 -6.05
N LEU A 156 -8.13 -2.30 -4.99
CA LEU A 156 -8.48 -2.69 -3.62
C LEU A 156 -9.97 -2.82 -3.39
N SER A 157 -10.79 -1.89 -3.91
CA SER A 157 -12.25 -1.98 -3.79
C SER A 157 -12.84 -3.15 -4.58
N GLU A 158 -12.31 -3.45 -5.76
CA GLU A 158 -12.72 -4.60 -6.57
C GLU A 158 -12.39 -5.92 -5.85
N PHE A 159 -11.20 -6.02 -5.24
CA PHE A 159 -10.82 -7.15 -4.41
C PHE A 159 -11.72 -7.31 -3.18
N ASP A 160 -12.06 -6.22 -2.49
CA ASP A 160 -12.96 -6.25 -1.33
C ASP A 160 -14.36 -6.76 -1.74
N GLN A 161 -14.88 -6.30 -2.87
CA GLN A 161 -16.16 -6.74 -3.43
C GLN A 161 -16.14 -8.22 -3.80
N LEU A 162 -15.13 -8.65 -4.54
CA LEU A 162 -14.97 -10.05 -4.94
C LEU A 162 -14.85 -10.98 -3.72
N THR A 163 -14.05 -10.58 -2.73
CA THR A 163 -13.88 -11.34 -1.48
C THR A 163 -15.21 -11.48 -0.75
N THR A 164 -16.01 -10.42 -0.72
CA THR A 164 -17.34 -10.43 -0.10
C THR A 164 -18.29 -11.38 -0.83
N GLN A 165 -18.33 -11.32 -2.16
CA GLN A 165 -19.15 -12.21 -2.99
C GLN A 165 -18.76 -13.69 -2.81
N LEU A 166 -17.46 -13.98 -2.81
CA LEU A 166 -16.96 -15.35 -2.62
C LEU A 166 -17.31 -15.88 -1.22
N LYS A 167 -17.18 -15.05 -0.18
CA LYS A 167 -17.60 -15.41 1.19
C LYS A 167 -19.09 -15.72 1.25
N GLN A 168 -19.93 -14.87 0.67
CA GLN A 168 -21.38 -15.09 0.62
C GLN A 168 -21.73 -16.39 -0.11
N LYS A 169 -21.13 -16.64 -1.28
CA LYS A 169 -21.37 -17.87 -2.05
C LYS A 169 -20.93 -19.12 -1.28
N ALA A 170 -19.78 -19.07 -0.62
CA ALA A 170 -19.29 -20.16 0.21
C ALA A 170 -20.25 -20.45 1.37
N THR A 171 -20.70 -19.42 2.10
CA THR A 171 -21.69 -19.58 3.18
C THR A 171 -22.99 -20.20 2.69
N LEU A 172 -23.51 -19.77 1.54
CA LEU A 172 -24.71 -20.34 0.94
C LEU A 172 -24.52 -21.82 0.59
N GLN A 173 -23.41 -22.17 -0.07
CA GLN A 173 -23.11 -23.57 -0.40
C GLN A 173 -22.99 -24.45 0.84
N ILE A 174 -22.35 -23.95 1.90
CA ILE A 174 -22.24 -24.67 3.18
C ILE A 174 -23.64 -24.91 3.77
N SER A 175 -24.49 -23.87 3.85
CA SER A 175 -25.85 -24.02 4.38
C SER A 175 -26.70 -25.04 3.60
N LEU A 176 -26.57 -25.08 2.26
CA LEU A 176 -27.23 -26.06 1.41
C LEU A 176 -26.72 -27.48 1.66
N CYS A 177 -25.39 -27.63 1.79
CA CYS A 177 -24.77 -28.90 2.14
C CYS A 177 -25.13 -29.38 3.54
N GLU A 178 -25.39 -28.49 4.50
CA GLU A 178 -25.83 -28.83 5.86
C GLU A 178 -27.33 -29.21 5.92
N ALA A 179 -28.17 -28.57 5.11
CA ALA A 179 -29.61 -28.88 5.04
C ALA A 179 -29.89 -30.25 4.42
N ARG A 180 -29.06 -30.67 3.46
CA ARG A 180 -29.21 -31.92 2.69
C ARG A 180 -29.18 -33.19 3.56
N PRO A 181 -28.20 -33.43 4.45
CA PRO A 181 -28.20 -34.59 5.34
C PRO A 181 -29.33 -34.53 6.36
N ARG A 182 -29.69 -33.35 6.91
CA ARG A 182 -30.83 -33.24 7.84
C ARG A 182 -32.15 -33.69 7.20
N HIS A 183 -32.39 -33.27 5.97
CA HIS A 183 -33.56 -33.69 5.20
C HIS A 183 -33.55 -35.19 4.88
N LEU A 184 -32.39 -35.76 4.55
CA LEU A 184 -32.25 -37.19 4.33
C LEU A 184 -32.45 -38.01 5.62
N SER A 185 -31.90 -37.55 6.74
CA SER A 185 -32.12 -38.17 8.07
C SER A 185 -33.58 -38.12 8.50
N GLN A 186 -34.28 -37.00 8.27
CA GLN A 186 -35.72 -36.90 8.53
C GLN A 186 -36.54 -37.87 7.67
N ARG A 187 -36.17 -38.04 6.40
CA ARG A 187 -36.84 -39.03 5.52
C ARG A 187 -36.54 -40.47 5.91
N LEU A 188 -35.36 -40.75 6.46
CA LEU A 188 -34.99 -42.08 6.94
C LEU A 188 -35.87 -42.54 8.12
N ILE A 189 -36.22 -41.61 9.02
CA ILE A 189 -37.11 -41.86 10.18
C ILE A 189 -38.55 -42.21 9.74
N LEU A 190 -38.96 -41.80 8.55
CA LEU A 190 -40.30 -42.03 8.01
C LEU A 190 -40.41 -43.31 7.17
N LEU A 191 -39.32 -44.05 6.97
CA LEU A 191 -39.37 -45.33 6.28
C LEU A 191 -39.87 -46.41 7.24
N PRO A 192 -40.77 -47.32 6.80
CA PRO A 192 -41.19 -48.44 7.63
C PRO A 192 -39.98 -49.32 7.96
N GLU A 193 -39.87 -49.77 9.21
CA GLU A 193 -38.90 -50.80 9.57
C GLU A 193 -39.22 -52.07 8.77
N ALA A 194 -38.20 -52.61 8.09
CA ALA A 194 -38.27 -53.83 7.28
C ALA A 194 -38.17 -55.09 8.15
#